data_AF-A0A7C5JWU9-F1
#
_entry.id   AF-A0A7C5JWU9-F1
#
_cell.length_a   1.000
_cell.length_b   1.000
_cell.length_c   1.000
_cell.angle_alpha   90.00
_cell.angle_beta   90.00
_cell.angle_gamma   90.00
#
_symmetry.space_group_name_H-M   'P 1'
#
loop_
_entity.id
_entity.type
_entity.pdbx_description
1 polymer ?
#
loop_
_entity_poly.entity_id
_entity_poly.type
_entity_poly.pdbx_seq_one_letter_code
_entity_poly.pdbx_strand_id
1 'polypeptide(L)'
;MLTVMSETLAAEENLSIGDVVAHLKDRWPEIILCMIRFWEREGLISPWRTEGGPRLYCRADLQLLELIAELRQRRYLPLGAVKHILKELGSHPTYDLNFYDEFFRPDDFDPDFQPLSEDEAASKSGLTLNQLRALDRLGFFPGREECSQLGRFDDNCWLKR
;
A
#
# COMPACT_ATOMS: atom_id res chain seq x y z
N MET A 1 38.73 13.72 14.89
CA MET A 1 38.87 12.26 15.11
C MET A 1 37.65 11.82 15.92
N LEU A 2 36.53 11.57 15.23
CA LEU A 2 35.29 11.11 15.85
C LEU A 2 35.10 9.66 15.44
N THR A 3 35.42 8.76 16.35
CA THR A 3 35.09 7.34 16.26
C THR A 3 33.68 7.19 16.81
N VAL A 4 32.71 6.94 15.92
CA VAL A 4 31.43 6.32 16.29
C VAL A 4 31.05 5.36 15.17
N MET A 5 31.67 4.18 15.21
CA MET A 5 31.20 2.97 14.57
C MET A 5 31.28 1.89 15.64
N SER A 6 30.18 1.14 15.77
CA SER A 6 30.05 -0.14 16.49
C SER A 6 29.83 -0.05 18.00
N GLU A 7 28.55 -0.19 18.38
CA GLU A 7 28.03 -1.02 19.48
C GLU A 7 26.57 -0.62 19.73
N THR A 8 25.61 -1.19 18.99
CA THR A 8 24.78 -2.23 19.62
C THR A 8 24.27 -3.20 18.56
N LEU A 9 24.96 -4.33 18.41
CA LEU A 9 24.42 -5.51 17.74
C LEU A 9 23.40 -6.17 18.68
N ALA A 10 22.17 -6.29 18.17
CA ALA A 10 21.24 -7.40 18.38
C ALA A 10 21.11 -7.96 19.81
N ALA A 11 20.23 -7.36 20.62
CA ALA A 11 19.34 -8.19 21.42
C ALA A 11 18.13 -8.51 20.54
N GLU A 12 18.08 -9.73 19.99
CA GLU A 12 16.90 -10.27 19.31
C GLU A 12 15.78 -10.46 20.34
N GLU A 13 15.10 -9.37 20.69
CA GLU A 13 13.84 -9.44 21.43
C GLU A 13 12.80 -10.08 20.51
N ASN A 14 12.67 -11.39 20.65
CA ASN A 14 11.65 -12.19 20.02
C ASN A 14 10.33 -11.94 20.75
N LEU A 15 9.52 -11.02 20.22
CA LEU A 15 8.23 -10.63 20.78
C LEU A 15 7.14 -11.64 20.39
N SER A 16 6.23 -11.93 21.31
CA SER A 16 5.01 -12.64 20.95
C SER A 16 4.06 -11.70 20.21
N ILE A 17 3.07 -12.26 19.50
CA ILE A 17 2.03 -11.45 18.87
C ILE A 17 1.25 -10.60 19.89
N GLY A 18 1.16 -11.02 21.15
CA GLY A 18 0.51 -10.26 22.22
C GLY A 18 1.31 -9.00 22.56
N ASP A 19 2.63 -9.14 22.71
CA ASP A 19 3.54 -8.04 23.01
C ASP A 19 3.55 -7.01 21.86
N VAL A 20 3.57 -7.50 20.62
CA VAL A 20 3.47 -6.65 19.43
C VAL A 20 2.18 -5.85 19.40
N VAL A 21 1.03 -6.47 19.71
CA VAL A 21 -0.26 -5.75 19.76
C VAL A 21 -0.24 -4.70 20.87
N ALA A 22 0.30 -5.04 22.05
CA ALA A 22 0.39 -4.10 23.16
C ALA A 22 1.24 -2.88 22.78
N HIS A 23 2.40 -3.10 22.16
CA HIS A 23 3.29 -2.03 21.70
C HIS A 23 2.63 -1.13 20.66
N LEU A 24 1.95 -1.71 19.66
CA LEU A 24 1.36 -0.94 18.57
C LEU A 24 0.11 -0.16 18.99
N LYS A 25 -0.63 -0.63 20.01
CA LYS A 25 -1.89 -0.03 20.46
C LYS A 25 -1.76 1.40 20.97
N ASP A 26 -0.60 1.78 21.51
CA ASP A 26 -0.38 3.14 22.03
C ASP A 26 -0.51 4.21 20.92
N ARG A 27 -0.07 3.87 19.70
CA ARG A 27 -0.16 4.76 18.53
C ARG A 27 -1.34 4.41 17.61
N TRP A 28 -1.72 3.13 17.57
CA TRP A 28 -2.70 2.57 16.66
C TRP A 28 -3.80 1.84 17.44
N PRO A 29 -4.73 2.55 18.09
CA PRO A 29 -5.69 1.96 19.03
C PRO A 29 -6.59 0.89 18.39
N GLU A 30 -6.86 1.02 17.09
CA GLU A 30 -7.69 0.08 16.31
C GLU A 30 -6.95 -1.22 15.93
N ILE A 31 -5.65 -1.34 16.22
CA ILE A 31 -4.88 -2.52 15.84
C ILE A 31 -5.25 -3.72 16.72
N ILE A 32 -5.60 -4.82 16.06
CA ILE A 32 -5.95 -6.08 16.70
C ILE A 32 -5.10 -7.24 16.15
N LEU A 33 -4.97 -8.29 16.96
CA LEU A 33 -4.22 -9.50 16.62
C LEU A 33 -4.64 -10.10 15.27
N CYS A 34 -5.94 -10.04 14.91
CA CYS A 34 -6.44 -10.52 13.63
C CYS A 34 -5.88 -9.74 12.43
N MET A 35 -5.62 -8.44 12.57
CA MET A 35 -5.05 -7.61 11.50
C MET A 35 -3.59 -7.97 11.24
N ILE A 36 -2.80 -8.16 12.30
CA ILE A 36 -1.39 -8.58 12.17
C ILE A 36 -1.30 -9.94 11.48
N ARG A 37 -2.11 -10.92 11.91
CA ARG A 37 -2.19 -12.23 11.25
C ARG A 37 -2.67 -12.16 9.82
N PHE A 38 -3.53 -11.19 9.50
CA PHE A 38 -3.98 -10.95 8.13
C PHE A 38 -2.82 -10.43 7.27
N TRP A 39 -2.06 -9.44 7.76
CA TRP A 39 -0.89 -8.92 7.06
C TRP A 39 0.22 -9.96 6.86
N GLU A 40 0.43 -10.85 7.83
CA GLU A 40 1.30 -12.03 7.67
C GLU A 40 0.83 -12.94 6.52
N ARG A 41 -0.47 -13.31 6.48
CA ARG A 41 -1.01 -14.17 5.40
C ARG A 41 -0.92 -13.52 4.03
N GLU A 42 -1.04 -12.20 3.98
CA GLU A 42 -0.94 -11.40 2.76
C GLU A 42 0.52 -11.17 2.32
N GLY A 43 1.50 -11.64 3.10
CA GLY A 43 2.93 -11.56 2.77
C GLY A 43 3.54 -10.19 3.03
N LEU A 44 2.91 -9.33 3.84
CA LEU A 44 3.46 -8.02 4.20
C LEU A 44 4.56 -8.11 5.26
N ILE A 45 4.55 -9.17 6.08
CA ILE A 45 5.53 -9.45 7.13
C ILE A 45 5.82 -10.95 7.15
N SER A 46 6.97 -11.36 7.68
CA SER A 46 7.37 -12.78 7.74
C SER A 46 8.08 -13.08 9.07
N PRO A 47 7.34 -13.09 10.20
CA PRO A 47 7.91 -13.36 11.51
C PRO A 47 8.45 -14.79 11.61
N TRP A 48 9.44 -15.00 12.46
CA TRP A 48 10.06 -16.31 12.64
C TRP A 48 9.09 -17.31 13.30
N ARG A 49 9.18 -18.57 12.88
CA ARG A 49 8.44 -19.69 13.46
C ARG A 49 9.40 -20.63 14.15
N THR A 50 9.22 -20.80 15.46
CA THR A 50 9.85 -21.90 16.20
C THR A 50 9.27 -23.25 15.78
N GLU A 51 10.07 -24.32 15.80
CA GLU A 51 9.58 -25.68 15.58
C GLU A 51 8.46 -26.03 16.58
N GLY A 52 7.24 -26.19 16.09
CA GLY A 52 6.06 -26.50 16.91
C GLY A 52 5.57 -25.39 17.86
N GLY A 53 6.15 -24.19 17.81
CA GLY A 53 5.86 -23.11 18.77
C GLY A 53 5.26 -21.83 18.18
N PRO A 54 5.21 -20.73 18.96
CA PRO A 54 4.56 -19.49 18.55
C PRO A 54 5.34 -18.73 17.47
N ARG A 55 4.70 -17.71 16.90
CA ARG A 55 5.36 -16.71 16.06
C ARG A 55 6.19 -15.79 16.94
N LEU A 56 7.40 -15.52 16.52
CA LEU A 56 8.29 -14.57 17.16
C LEU A 56 8.57 -13.43 16.18
N TYR A 57 8.36 -12.20 16.66
CA TYR A 57 8.52 -10.98 15.90
C TYR A 57 9.78 -10.29 16.38
N CYS A 58 10.65 -9.95 15.44
CA CYS A 58 11.83 -9.17 15.76
C CYS A 58 11.50 -7.67 15.73
N ARG A 59 12.47 -6.85 16.15
CA ARG A 59 12.32 -5.39 16.10
C ARG A 59 12.10 -4.85 14.68
N ALA A 60 12.66 -5.50 13.66
CA ALA A 60 12.41 -5.12 12.27
C ALA A 60 10.96 -5.38 11.84
N ASP A 61 10.36 -6.50 12.28
CA ASP A 61 8.94 -6.76 12.06
C ASP A 61 8.06 -5.69 12.71
N LEU A 62 8.44 -5.24 13.91
CA LEU A 62 7.72 -4.19 14.62
C LEU A 62 7.73 -2.85 13.86
N GLN A 63 8.89 -2.45 13.34
CA GLN A 63 9.02 -1.25 12.50
C GLN A 63 8.19 -1.36 11.21
N LEU A 64 8.19 -2.54 10.59
CA LEU A 64 7.42 -2.81 9.38
C LEU A 64 5.91 -2.74 9.67
N LEU A 65 5.47 -3.28 10.81
CA LEU A 65 4.08 -3.20 11.27
C LEU A 65 3.65 -1.77 11.60
N GLU A 66 4.51 -0.96 12.20
CA GLU A 66 4.25 0.47 12.42
C GLU A 66 4.04 1.20 11.10
N LEU A 67 4.88 0.92 10.09
CA LEU A 67 4.74 1.50 8.75
C LEU A 67 3.45 1.04 8.05
N ILE A 68 3.13 -0.25 8.09
CA ILE A 68 1.87 -0.77 7.53
C ILE A 68 0.66 -0.10 8.19
N ALA A 69 0.69 0.10 9.51
CA ALA A 69 -0.36 0.78 10.24
C ALA A 69 -0.49 2.25 9.83
N GLU A 70 0.62 2.99 9.68
CA GLU A 70 0.62 4.38 9.18
C GLU A 70 -0.02 4.47 7.79
N LEU A 71 0.44 3.65 6.85
CA LEU A 71 -0.04 3.66 5.46
C LEU A 71 -1.54 3.33 5.36
N ARG A 72 -2.04 2.40 6.19
CA ARG A 72 -3.44 1.98 6.12
C ARG A 72 -4.39 2.82 6.97
N GLN A 73 -3.96 3.29 8.14
CA GLN A 73 -4.85 3.97 9.09
C GLN A 73 -4.83 5.50 8.95
N ARG A 74 -3.69 6.09 8.61
CA ARG A 74 -3.60 7.55 8.37
C ARG A 74 -3.75 7.93 6.91
N ARG A 75 -3.15 7.15 6.01
CA ARG A 75 -3.20 7.41 4.57
C ARG A 75 -4.26 6.61 3.82
N TYR A 76 -4.98 5.73 4.51
CA TYR A 76 -6.08 4.93 3.95
C TYR A 76 -5.71 4.12 2.70
N LEU A 77 -4.43 3.75 2.56
CA LEU A 77 -3.96 3.09 1.34
C LEU A 77 -4.49 1.65 1.22
N PRO A 78 -4.89 1.23 0.01
CA PRO A 78 -5.31 -0.14 -0.23
C PRO A 78 -4.12 -1.10 -0.11
N LEU A 79 -4.41 -2.37 0.19
CA LEU A 79 -3.37 -3.37 0.47
C LEU A 79 -2.36 -3.55 -0.67
N GLY A 80 -2.81 -3.46 -1.92
CA GLY A 80 -1.93 -3.54 -3.10
C GLY A 80 -0.90 -2.41 -3.15
N ALA A 81 -1.32 -1.17 -2.84
CA ALA A 81 -0.42 -0.02 -2.74
C ALA A 81 0.62 -0.22 -1.63
N VAL A 82 0.18 -0.69 -0.46
CA VAL A 82 1.08 -0.99 0.67
C VAL A 82 2.13 -2.04 0.28
N LYS A 83 1.73 -3.14 -0.37
CA LYS A 83 2.67 -4.19 -0.84
C LYS A 83 3.73 -3.62 -1.78
N HIS A 84 3.33 -2.76 -2.71
CA HIS A 84 4.24 -2.13 -3.65
C HIS A 84 5.23 -1.20 -2.92
N ILE A 85 4.73 -0.33 -2.03
CA ILE A 85 5.57 0.56 -1.21
C ILE A 85 6.64 -0.21 -0.44
N LEU A 86 6.27 -1.30 0.25
CA LEU A 86 7.22 -2.09 1.04
C LEU A 86 8.30 -2.74 0.16
N LYS A 87 7.93 -3.21 -1.03
CA LYS A 87 8.87 -3.79 -2.00
C LYS A 87 9.87 -2.73 -2.49
N GLU A 88 9.39 -1.53 -2.80
CA GLU A 88 10.24 -0.44 -3.24
C GLU A 88 11.17 0.04 -2.13
N LEU A 89 10.69 0.17 -0.89
CA LEU A 89 11.52 0.56 0.26
C LEU A 89 12.65 -0.44 0.55
N GLY A 90 12.40 -1.73 0.38
CA GLY A 90 13.43 -2.77 0.50
C GLY A 90 14.51 -2.69 -0.58
N SER A 91 14.19 -2.09 -1.74
CA SER A 91 15.10 -1.93 -2.88
C SER A 91 15.76 -0.55 -2.92
N HIS A 92 15.05 0.48 -2.42
CA HIS A 92 15.41 1.89 -2.46
C HIS A 92 15.01 2.57 -1.13
N PRO A 93 15.96 2.75 -0.19
CA PRO A 93 15.67 3.24 1.16
C PRO A 93 15.30 4.73 1.25
N THR A 94 15.39 5.48 0.14
CA THR A 94 15.04 6.91 0.04
C THR A 94 13.73 7.13 -0.74
N TYR A 95 12.80 6.17 -0.68
CA TYR A 95 11.55 6.26 -1.42
C TYR A 95 10.66 7.39 -0.88
N ASP A 96 10.18 8.26 -1.78
CA ASP A 96 9.28 9.35 -1.42
C ASP A 96 7.83 8.86 -1.36
N LEU A 97 7.27 8.78 -0.15
CA LEU A 97 5.88 8.38 0.06
C LEU A 97 4.87 9.45 -0.40
N ASN A 98 5.30 10.70 -0.63
CA ASN A 98 4.43 11.77 -1.11
C ASN A 98 3.83 11.46 -2.49
N PHE A 99 4.56 10.73 -3.34
CA PHE A 99 4.06 10.32 -4.66
C PHE A 99 2.76 9.50 -4.56
N TYR A 100 2.65 8.64 -3.56
CA TYR A 100 1.43 7.86 -3.35
C TYR A 100 0.31 8.64 -2.67
N ASP A 101 0.63 9.64 -1.86
CA ASP A 101 -0.37 10.58 -1.33
C ASP A 101 -1.00 11.40 -2.47
N GLU A 102 -0.28 11.66 -3.57
CA GLU A 102 -0.86 12.29 -4.78
C GLU A 102 -1.65 11.30 -5.64
N PHE A 103 -1.15 10.07 -5.84
CA PHE A 103 -1.75 9.10 -6.76
C PHE A 103 -2.94 8.32 -6.16
N PHE A 104 -2.92 8.06 -4.85
CA PHE A 104 -3.98 7.37 -4.12
C PHE A 104 -4.79 8.32 -3.23
N ARG A 105 -4.71 9.64 -3.48
CA ARG A 105 -5.77 10.53 -3.03
C ARG A 105 -7.09 9.89 -3.49
N PRO A 106 -8.00 9.53 -2.57
CA PRO A 106 -9.36 9.24 -2.99
C PRO A 106 -9.76 10.45 -3.80
N ASP A 107 -10.02 10.29 -5.10
CA ASP A 107 -10.66 11.35 -5.85
C ASP A 107 -11.94 11.65 -5.05
N ASP A 108 -12.00 12.86 -4.50
CA ASP A 108 -13.23 13.31 -3.86
C ASP A 108 -14.32 13.13 -4.91
N PHE A 109 -15.48 12.63 -4.47
CA PHE A 109 -16.62 12.50 -5.38
C PHE A 109 -16.89 13.88 -5.99
N ASP A 110 -16.49 14.04 -7.25
CA ASP A 110 -16.67 15.24 -8.02
C ASP A 110 -17.94 15.07 -8.86
N PRO A 111 -19.06 15.70 -8.47
CA PRO A 111 -20.30 15.60 -9.22
C PRO A 111 -20.19 16.19 -10.64
N ASP A 112 -19.16 17.02 -10.89
CA ASP A 112 -18.88 17.63 -12.18
C ASP A 112 -17.79 16.85 -12.96
N PHE A 113 -17.35 15.68 -12.48
CA PHE A 113 -16.38 14.85 -13.17
C PHE A 113 -16.91 14.45 -14.56
N GLN A 114 -16.17 14.86 -15.60
CA GLN A 114 -16.43 14.47 -16.98
C GLN A 114 -15.28 13.59 -17.50
N PRO A 115 -15.53 12.29 -17.79
CA PRO A 115 -14.50 11.43 -18.35
C PRO A 115 -14.08 11.93 -19.73
N LEU A 116 -12.76 11.89 -19.98
CA LEU A 116 -12.20 12.29 -21.28
C LEU A 116 -12.35 11.16 -22.29
N SER A 117 -12.73 11.51 -23.52
CA SER A 117 -12.59 10.61 -24.66
C SER A 117 -11.12 10.34 -25.01
N GLU A 118 -10.81 9.27 -25.77
CA GLU A 118 -9.43 8.98 -26.19
C GLU A 118 -8.80 10.16 -26.96
N ASP A 119 -9.60 10.86 -27.78
CA ASP A 119 -9.17 12.02 -28.57
C ASP A 119 -8.87 13.23 -27.68
N GLU A 120 -9.69 13.49 -26.67
CA GLU A 120 -9.48 14.56 -25.70
C GLU A 120 -8.29 14.28 -24.78
N ALA A 121 -8.13 13.03 -24.34
CA ALA A 121 -6.99 12.60 -23.53
C ALA A 121 -5.67 12.75 -24.30
N ALA A 122 -5.63 12.35 -25.59
CA ALA A 122 -4.48 12.54 -26.46
C ALA A 122 -4.15 14.04 -26.61
N SER A 123 -5.17 14.86 -26.90
CA SER A 123 -5.01 16.31 -27.08
C SER A 123 -4.49 17.00 -25.82
N LYS A 124 -5.05 16.67 -24.64
CA LYS A 124 -4.65 17.27 -23.36
C LYS A 124 -3.27 16.81 -22.88
N SER A 125 -2.90 15.55 -23.12
CA SER A 125 -1.61 15.00 -22.70
C SER A 125 -0.44 15.34 -23.65
N GLY A 126 -0.74 15.88 -24.84
CA GLY A 126 0.25 16.07 -25.90
C GLY A 126 0.74 14.76 -26.51
N LEU A 127 0.04 13.64 -26.26
CA LEU A 127 0.34 12.34 -26.83
C LEU A 127 -0.49 12.10 -28.10
N THR A 128 0.08 11.35 -29.03
CA THR A 128 -0.72 10.80 -30.14
C THR A 128 -1.63 9.68 -29.64
N LEU A 129 -2.76 9.45 -30.31
CA LEU A 129 -3.64 8.30 -30.05
C LEU A 129 -2.89 6.96 -30.02
N ASN A 130 -1.89 6.80 -30.89
CA ASN A 130 -1.10 5.56 -30.93
C ASN A 130 -0.21 5.40 -29.69
N GLN A 131 0.36 6.49 -29.16
CA GLN A 131 1.12 6.46 -27.91
C GLN A 131 0.20 6.20 -26.73
N LEU A 132 -0.98 6.84 -26.71
CA LEU A 132 -1.98 6.63 -25.66
C LEU A 132 -2.45 5.17 -25.61
N ARG A 133 -2.74 4.56 -26.77
CA ARG A 133 -3.06 3.13 -26.87
C ARG A 133 -1.89 2.20 -26.55
N ALA A 134 -0.65 2.65 -26.76
CA ALA A 134 0.52 1.88 -26.36
C ALA A 134 0.68 1.85 -24.84
N LEU A 135 0.45 2.97 -24.15
CA LEU A 135 0.42 3.04 -22.69
C LEU A 135 -0.69 2.18 -22.10
N ASP A 136 -1.85 2.18 -22.74
CA ASP A 136 -2.98 1.33 -22.36
C ASP A 136 -2.62 -0.16 -22.39
N ARG A 137 -1.96 -0.62 -23.46
CA ARG A 137 -1.46 -2.01 -23.56
C ARG A 137 -0.41 -2.36 -22.49
N LEU A 138 0.27 -1.37 -21.94
CA LEU A 138 1.23 -1.54 -20.84
C LEU A 138 0.54 -1.53 -19.46
N GLY A 139 -0.78 -1.37 -19.42
CA GLY A 139 -1.57 -1.37 -18.17
C GLY A 139 -1.52 -0.05 -17.41
N PHE A 140 -1.17 1.05 -18.08
CA PHE A 140 -1.04 2.37 -17.43
C PHE A 140 -2.40 2.98 -17.05
N PHE A 141 -3.49 2.52 -17.65
CA PHE A 141 -4.85 2.94 -17.33
C PHE A 141 -5.61 1.81 -16.61
N PRO A 142 -6.01 2.00 -15.34
CA PRO A 142 -6.83 1.01 -14.64
C PRO A 142 -8.23 0.92 -15.27
N GLY A 143 -8.87 -0.26 -15.21
CA GLY A 143 -10.33 -0.38 -15.31
C GLY A 143 -10.95 -0.78 -16.67
N ARG A 144 -10.21 -1.13 -17.72
CA ARG A 144 -10.85 -1.63 -18.96
C ARG A 144 -11.48 -3.03 -18.83
N GLU A 145 -10.88 -3.93 -18.03
CA GLU A 145 -11.35 -5.31 -17.94
C GLU A 145 -12.54 -5.48 -16.96
N GLU A 146 -12.61 -4.67 -15.90
CA GLU A 146 -13.74 -4.64 -14.96
C GLU A 146 -14.99 -3.93 -15.53
N CYS A 147 -14.83 -3.16 -16.61
CA CYS A 147 -15.94 -2.61 -17.40
C CYS A 147 -16.71 -3.65 -18.23
N SER A 148 -16.23 -4.90 -18.33
CA SER A 148 -16.76 -5.89 -19.27
C SER A 148 -17.90 -6.77 -18.74
N GLN A 149 -18.28 -6.67 -17.45
CA GLN A 149 -19.52 -7.30 -16.97
C GLN A 149 -20.78 -6.43 -17.16
N LEU A 150 -20.62 -5.12 -17.38
CA LEU A 150 -21.71 -4.21 -17.72
C LEU A 150 -21.20 -3.19 -18.76
N GLY A 151 -21.13 -3.63 -20.01
CA GLY A 151 -20.76 -2.75 -21.12
C GLY A 151 -21.69 -1.55 -21.27
N ARG A 152 -21.08 -0.41 -21.58
CA ARG A 152 -21.61 0.96 -21.80
C ARG A 152 -21.56 1.86 -20.58
N PHE A 153 -20.87 2.99 -20.75
CA PHE A 153 -21.10 4.20 -19.97
C PHE A 153 -22.58 4.58 -20.13
N ASP A 154 -23.37 4.22 -19.12
CA ASP A 154 -24.78 4.53 -18.96
C ASP A 154 -24.88 5.49 -17.76
N ASP A 155 -25.63 6.57 -17.94
CA ASP A 155 -25.91 7.64 -16.98
C ASP A 155 -26.56 7.17 -15.65
N ASN A 156 -26.88 5.88 -15.47
CA ASN A 156 -27.58 5.33 -14.30
C ASN A 156 -26.73 4.48 -13.34
N CYS A 157 -25.41 4.40 -13.48
CA CYS A 157 -24.58 3.64 -12.53
C CYS A 157 -24.14 4.48 -11.32
N TRP A 158 -25.11 5.01 -10.58
CA TRP A 158 -24.89 5.59 -9.26
C TRP A 158 -25.79 4.87 -8.27
N LEU A 159 -25.27 3.85 -7.57
CA LEU A 159 -25.72 3.27 -6.28
C LEU A 159 -25.28 1.79 -6.22
N LYS A 160 -24.56 1.27 -5.22
CA LYS A 160 -24.62 1.55 -3.78
C LYS A 160 -23.28 1.27 -3.08
N ARG A 161 -23.00 2.06 -2.03
CA ARG A 161 -22.20 1.64 -0.88
C ARG A 161 -22.92 0.56 -0.09
#